data_AF-C1FFZ7-F1
#
_entry.id   AF-C1FFZ7-F1
#
_cell.length_a   1.000
_cell.length_b   1.000
_cell.length_c   1.000
_cell.angle_alpha   90.00
_cell.angle_beta   90.00
_cell.angle_gamma   90.00
#
_symmetry.space_group_name_H-M   'P 1'
#
loop_
_entity.id
_entity.type
_entity.pdbx_description
1 polymer ?
#
loop_
_entity_poly.entity_id
_entity_poly.type
_entity_poly.pdbx_seq_one_letter_code
_entity_poly.pdbx_strand_id
1 'polypeptide(L)'
;MASLSVLVCGGGNAAHVFGGQLAARHVNTCLLTTFPGEAERLSAGGLSDDHHDRSHLGSQRALRAPHITVKNWPLDDSGTKFGILRGSPTVCASFEEAFRNTTRYDAIILALPAFAHDTYLAGIAPYLKLEDTRHNPTVICAAVAQGGFDLAARAALNEAEVTAPVVIAGFETLPWACRILRPGREVEVLGAKETVDVAISFYPNQTKASVQITMETLQTVVGRCPTVKLASGFLGVTLMDINCLWHPTLMYHRWRDWDGHDTFTEAPLLYEECSDEVGESLMAISDEVAAVCKKIRNTFPGVLLDDLSSARSCVEWFLRSYGDEPGLDKSSVATMMRTNRAYHGLRHPMKHRVKYDEHGSAIPEANAPLVPDFSHRYLTEDVPFGLVVLRGIAELAGVPTPTIDKILLWAQNASGVRYLVRRTINLEDAEADFDQSEANTSNFTLRGEHVFRTRCPQRFGWFELNHFMVDNGYVTSASTSNTEGTLFGSTRKTSATDITKSAGAA
;
A
#
# COMPACT_ATOMS: atom_id res chain seq x y z
N MET A 1 -32.38 -3.64 -7.47
CA MET A 1 -30.98 -3.66 -7.95
C MET A 1 -30.50 -5.09 -7.88
N ALA A 2 -29.70 -5.55 -8.85
CA ALA A 2 -28.99 -6.82 -8.70
C ALA A 2 -28.17 -6.80 -7.40
N SER A 3 -28.07 -7.92 -6.68
CA SER A 3 -27.24 -8.01 -5.48
C SER A 3 -25.78 -7.83 -5.88
N LEU A 4 -25.10 -6.86 -5.26
CA LEU A 4 -23.69 -6.58 -5.47
C LEU A 4 -22.87 -7.85 -5.18
N SER A 5 -21.90 -8.17 -6.04
CA SER A 5 -20.96 -9.26 -5.81
C SER A 5 -19.54 -8.75 -5.60
N VAL A 6 -18.91 -9.19 -4.52
CA VAL A 6 -17.58 -8.72 -4.10
C VAL A 6 -16.65 -9.89 -3.83
N LEU A 7 -15.47 -9.85 -4.45
CA LEU A 7 -14.34 -10.71 -4.13
C LEU A 7 -13.42 -9.96 -3.16
N VAL A 8 -13.09 -10.55 -2.03
CA VAL A 8 -12.15 -10.01 -1.04
C VAL A 8 -10.92 -10.90 -1.03
N CYS A 9 -9.76 -10.35 -1.38
CA CYS A 9 -8.51 -11.08 -1.44
C CYS A 9 -7.74 -10.93 -0.12
N GLY A 10 -7.29 -12.05 0.44
CA GLY A 10 -6.53 -12.18 1.67
C GLY A 10 -7.29 -12.83 2.84
N GLY A 11 -6.54 -13.19 3.89
CA GLY A 11 -7.07 -13.70 5.15
C GLY A 11 -6.65 -12.88 6.37
N GLY A 12 -6.15 -11.66 6.17
CA GLY A 12 -5.72 -10.77 7.26
C GLY A 12 -6.87 -10.05 7.99
N ASN A 13 -6.52 -9.09 8.87
CA ASN A 13 -7.49 -8.35 9.68
C ASN A 13 -8.56 -7.65 8.84
N ALA A 14 -8.13 -6.91 7.82
CA ALA A 14 -9.02 -6.20 6.91
C ALA A 14 -9.93 -7.15 6.13
N ALA A 15 -9.38 -8.26 5.62
CA ALA A 15 -10.14 -9.25 4.87
C ALA A 15 -11.25 -9.90 5.72
N HIS A 16 -10.98 -10.18 7.00
CA HIS A 16 -12.01 -10.66 7.93
C HIS A 16 -13.13 -9.64 8.13
N VAL A 17 -12.80 -8.35 8.29
CA VAL A 17 -13.82 -7.30 8.42
C VAL A 17 -14.65 -7.22 7.15
N PHE A 18 -14.02 -7.06 5.97
CA PHE A 18 -14.71 -7.00 4.68
C PHE A 18 -15.59 -8.25 4.46
N GLY A 19 -15.02 -9.44 4.58
CA GLY A 19 -15.75 -10.69 4.36
C GLY A 19 -16.95 -10.87 5.28
N GLY A 20 -16.77 -10.61 6.58
CA GLY A 20 -17.85 -10.77 7.58
C GLY A 20 -18.96 -9.75 7.43
N GLN A 21 -18.63 -8.45 7.28
CA GLN A 21 -19.65 -7.39 7.23
C GLN A 21 -20.42 -7.37 5.90
N LEU A 22 -19.75 -7.63 4.76
CA LEU A 22 -20.41 -7.67 3.45
C LEU A 22 -21.44 -8.81 3.40
N ALA A 23 -21.03 -10.00 3.82
CA ALA A 23 -21.93 -11.15 3.86
C ALA A 23 -23.10 -10.93 4.84
N ALA A 24 -22.85 -10.31 6.00
CA ALA A 24 -23.89 -9.95 6.96
C ALA A 24 -24.91 -8.93 6.41
N ARG A 25 -24.48 -8.10 5.45
CA ARG A 25 -25.31 -7.09 4.76
C ARG A 25 -25.88 -7.60 3.43
N HIS A 26 -25.89 -8.92 3.23
CA HIS A 26 -26.47 -9.60 2.06
C HIS A 26 -25.80 -9.25 0.71
N VAL A 27 -24.51 -8.88 0.74
CA VAL A 27 -23.67 -8.78 -0.47
C VAL A 27 -23.15 -10.19 -0.79
N ASN A 28 -23.21 -10.59 -2.07
CA ASN A 28 -22.64 -11.86 -2.51
C ASN A 28 -21.11 -11.81 -2.39
N THR A 29 -20.58 -12.38 -1.31
CA THR A 29 -19.19 -12.18 -0.87
C THR A 29 -18.39 -13.47 -0.97
N CYS A 30 -17.25 -13.39 -1.67
CA CYS A 30 -16.25 -14.44 -1.74
C CYS A 30 -14.95 -13.94 -1.10
N LEU A 31 -14.36 -14.72 -0.21
CA LEU A 31 -13.00 -14.55 0.31
C LEU A 31 -12.06 -15.47 -0.47
N LEU A 32 -11.02 -14.91 -1.05
CA LEU A 32 -9.97 -15.65 -1.74
C LEU A 32 -8.66 -15.50 -0.99
N THR A 33 -8.06 -16.61 -0.58
CA THR A 33 -6.68 -16.63 -0.11
C THR A 33 -5.90 -17.77 -0.75
N THR A 34 -4.73 -17.45 -1.25
CA THR A 34 -3.76 -18.40 -1.81
C THR A 34 -2.65 -18.75 -0.82
N PHE A 35 -2.69 -18.23 0.41
CA PHE A 35 -1.69 -18.55 1.42
C PHE A 35 -1.93 -19.99 1.94
N PRO A 36 -0.91 -20.87 1.94
CA PRO A 36 -1.09 -22.28 2.28
C PRO A 36 -1.80 -22.50 3.62
N GLY A 37 -2.84 -23.33 3.61
CA GLY A 37 -3.61 -23.66 4.82
C GLY A 37 -4.52 -22.54 5.33
N GLU A 38 -4.54 -21.34 4.73
CA GLU A 38 -5.33 -20.22 5.22
C GLU A 38 -6.82 -20.37 4.89
N ALA A 39 -7.17 -20.84 3.69
CA ALA A 39 -8.55 -21.06 3.29
C ALA A 39 -9.24 -22.15 4.13
N GLU A 40 -8.52 -23.24 4.46
CA GLU A 40 -9.02 -24.29 5.35
C GLU A 40 -9.21 -23.76 6.77
N ARG A 41 -8.28 -22.94 7.29
CA ARG A 41 -8.40 -22.30 8.61
C ARG A 41 -9.59 -21.33 8.66
N LEU A 42 -9.81 -20.54 7.61
CA LEU A 42 -10.96 -19.65 7.50
C LEU A 42 -12.28 -20.44 7.50
N SER A 43 -12.34 -21.51 6.72
CA SER A 43 -13.54 -22.38 6.63
C SER A 43 -13.81 -23.14 7.92
N ALA A 44 -12.77 -23.67 8.56
CA ALA A 44 -12.86 -24.42 9.82
C ALA A 44 -13.19 -23.52 11.02
N GLY A 45 -12.68 -22.28 11.03
CA GLY A 45 -12.95 -21.31 12.11
C GLY A 45 -14.44 -21.02 12.30
N GLY A 46 -15.23 -21.08 11.22
CA GLY A 46 -16.68 -20.95 11.32
C GLY A 46 -17.41 -22.17 11.89
N LEU A 47 -16.81 -23.37 11.87
CA LEU A 47 -17.47 -24.64 12.20
C LEU A 47 -17.35 -25.05 13.68
N SER A 48 -16.50 -24.39 14.49
CA SER A 48 -16.08 -24.89 15.82
C SER A 48 -17.10 -24.70 16.98
N ASP A 49 -18.40 -24.65 16.71
CA ASP A 49 -19.43 -24.28 17.69
C ASP A 49 -19.89 -25.43 18.63
N ASP A 50 -19.16 -26.54 18.71
CA ASP A 50 -19.64 -27.71 19.47
C ASP A 50 -19.45 -27.66 20.99
N HIS A 51 -18.70 -26.71 21.58
CA HIS A 51 -18.32 -26.89 23.00
C HIS A 51 -18.50 -25.80 24.06
N HIS A 52 -18.76 -24.50 23.83
CA HIS A 52 -18.71 -23.56 24.96
C HIS A 52 -19.67 -22.35 25.08
N ASP A 53 -20.66 -22.14 24.22
CA ASP A 53 -21.63 -21.05 24.47
C ASP A 53 -22.79 -21.52 25.38
N ARG A 54 -22.55 -21.55 26.70
CA ARG A 54 -23.56 -21.87 27.73
C ARG A 54 -24.39 -20.65 28.18
N SER A 55 -24.37 -19.54 27.45
CA SER A 55 -25.02 -18.30 27.90
C SER A 55 -26.55 -18.24 27.65
N HIS A 56 -27.12 -19.19 26.89
CA HIS A 56 -28.56 -19.23 26.62
C HIS A 56 -29.18 -20.60 26.91
N LEU A 57 -29.74 -20.75 28.11
CA LEU A 57 -30.68 -21.83 28.46
C LEU A 57 -31.98 -21.63 27.65
N GLY A 58 -32.02 -22.17 26.42
CA GLY A 58 -33.25 -22.21 25.65
C GLY A 58 -33.15 -22.54 24.16
N SER A 59 -32.00 -22.37 23.50
CA SER A 59 -31.91 -22.72 22.07
C SER A 59 -31.43 -24.15 21.87
N GLN A 60 -32.33 -25.01 21.40
CA GLN A 60 -32.00 -26.32 20.84
C GLN A 60 -30.89 -26.20 19.80
N ARG A 61 -30.01 -27.21 19.76
CA ARG A 61 -28.91 -27.43 18.80
C ARG A 61 -29.38 -27.26 17.35
N ALA A 62 -29.27 -26.06 16.81
CA ALA A 62 -29.11 -25.86 15.38
C ALA A 62 -27.60 -25.69 15.15
N LEU A 63 -27.01 -26.56 14.32
CA LEU A 63 -25.69 -26.33 13.74
C LEU A 63 -25.72 -24.94 13.09
N ARG A 64 -25.15 -23.92 13.75
CA ARG A 64 -25.07 -22.59 13.17
C ARG A 64 -24.14 -22.69 11.97
N ALA A 65 -24.60 -22.19 10.82
CA ALA A 65 -23.75 -22.11 9.64
C ALA A 65 -22.45 -21.34 9.99
N PRO A 66 -21.30 -21.77 9.43
CA PRO A 66 -20.04 -21.10 9.69
C PRO A 66 -20.12 -19.63 9.32
N HIS A 67 -19.73 -18.74 10.23
CA HIS A 67 -19.80 -17.28 10.04
C HIS A 67 -18.61 -16.58 10.68
N ILE A 68 -18.26 -15.42 10.12
CA ILE A 68 -17.35 -14.45 10.72
C ILE A 68 -18.17 -13.46 11.53
N THR A 69 -17.86 -13.35 12.82
CA THR A 69 -18.40 -12.33 13.71
C THR A 69 -17.52 -11.08 13.67
N VAL A 70 -18.09 -9.96 13.21
CA VAL A 70 -17.45 -8.63 13.26
C VAL A 70 -17.99 -7.90 14.48
N LYS A 71 -17.13 -7.69 15.47
CA LYS A 71 -17.44 -6.95 16.70
C LYS A 71 -17.16 -5.46 16.53
N ASN A 72 -17.90 -4.65 17.30
CA ASN A 72 -17.83 -3.19 17.33
C ASN A 72 -18.02 -2.55 15.96
N TRP A 73 -18.92 -3.10 15.15
CA TRP A 73 -19.23 -2.56 13.83
C TRP A 73 -20.04 -1.25 13.96
N PRO A 74 -19.66 -0.15 13.28
CA PRO A 74 -20.42 1.10 13.31
C PRO A 74 -21.79 0.92 12.64
N LEU A 75 -22.86 1.12 13.41
CA LEU A 75 -24.26 0.96 12.99
C LEU A 75 -24.89 2.25 12.45
N ASP A 76 -24.28 3.40 12.70
CA ASP A 76 -24.74 4.70 12.23
C ASP A 76 -23.60 5.51 11.59
N ASP A 77 -24.00 6.60 10.93
CA ASP A 77 -23.10 7.45 10.14
C ASP A 77 -22.11 8.21 11.04
N SER A 78 -22.44 8.39 12.32
CA SER A 78 -21.59 9.03 13.32
C SER A 78 -20.48 8.12 13.84
N GLY A 79 -20.58 6.81 13.60
CA GLY A 79 -19.68 5.83 14.16
C GLY A 79 -19.73 5.73 15.69
N THR A 80 -20.77 6.25 16.35
CA THR A 80 -20.88 6.25 17.83
C THR A 80 -21.68 5.06 18.37
N LYS A 81 -22.56 4.46 17.54
CA LYS A 81 -23.29 3.24 17.88
C LYS A 81 -22.59 2.03 17.28
N PHE A 82 -22.28 1.07 18.13
CA PHE A 82 -21.58 -0.14 17.74
C PHE A 82 -22.46 -1.36 17.90
N GLY A 83 -22.26 -2.33 17.00
CA GLY A 83 -23.00 -3.58 16.97
C GLY A 83 -22.13 -4.77 16.63
N ILE A 84 -22.80 -5.91 16.47
CA ILE A 84 -22.18 -7.16 16.04
C ILE A 84 -22.82 -7.59 14.73
N LEU A 85 -22.00 -7.79 13.71
CA LEU A 85 -22.43 -8.40 12.45
C LEU A 85 -21.96 -9.85 12.38
N ARG A 86 -22.75 -10.71 11.75
CA ARG A 86 -22.42 -12.12 11.51
C ARG A 86 -22.72 -12.43 10.05
N GLY A 87 -21.69 -12.77 9.29
CA GLY A 87 -21.80 -13.04 7.86
C GLY A 87 -21.03 -14.30 7.48
N SER A 88 -21.55 -15.02 6.50
CA SER A 88 -21.00 -16.28 5.99
C SER A 88 -20.54 -16.10 4.54
N PRO A 89 -19.34 -15.51 4.30
CA PRO A 89 -18.79 -15.43 2.95
C PRO A 89 -18.43 -16.83 2.42
N THR A 90 -18.45 -17.00 1.11
CA THR A 90 -17.83 -18.17 0.46
C THR A 90 -16.31 -18.05 0.60
N VAL A 91 -15.59 -19.14 0.83
CA VAL A 91 -14.12 -19.15 0.91
C VAL A 91 -13.57 -19.98 -0.24
N CYS A 92 -12.58 -19.43 -0.95
CA CYS A 92 -11.89 -20.06 -2.07
C CYS A 92 -10.38 -20.10 -1.80
N ALA A 93 -9.75 -21.21 -2.16
CA ALA A 93 -8.31 -21.45 -1.99
C ALA A 93 -7.49 -21.14 -3.26
N SER A 94 -8.15 -20.94 -4.41
CA SER A 94 -7.50 -20.60 -5.67
C SER A 94 -8.32 -19.64 -6.54
N PHE A 95 -7.65 -19.02 -7.52
CA PHE A 95 -8.31 -18.13 -8.48
C PHE A 95 -9.35 -18.90 -9.31
N GLU A 96 -9.07 -20.14 -9.71
CA GLU A 96 -10.00 -20.99 -10.46
C GLU A 96 -11.28 -21.30 -9.67
N GLU A 97 -11.18 -21.44 -8.35
CA GLU A 97 -12.34 -21.60 -7.49
C GLU A 97 -13.17 -20.33 -7.40
N ALA A 98 -12.51 -19.17 -7.20
CA ALA A 98 -13.19 -17.88 -7.09
C ALA A 98 -13.90 -17.49 -8.40
N PHE A 99 -13.26 -17.72 -9.55
CA PHE A 99 -13.80 -17.37 -10.87
C PHE A 99 -14.51 -18.53 -11.57
N ARG A 100 -14.85 -19.61 -10.84
CA ARG A 100 -15.53 -20.79 -11.38
C ARG A 100 -16.80 -20.40 -12.14
N ASN A 101 -17.09 -21.10 -13.24
CA ASN A 101 -18.28 -20.88 -14.08
C ASN A 101 -18.41 -19.42 -14.56
N THR A 102 -17.29 -18.76 -14.84
CA THR A 102 -17.26 -17.35 -15.28
C THR A 102 -17.91 -16.39 -14.28
N THR A 103 -17.78 -16.68 -12.98
CA THR A 103 -18.26 -15.80 -11.92
C THR A 103 -17.66 -14.41 -12.08
N ARG A 104 -18.53 -13.40 -12.14
CA ARG A 104 -18.16 -11.98 -12.24
C ARG A 104 -18.34 -11.31 -10.88
N TYR A 105 -17.43 -10.40 -10.58
CA TYR A 105 -17.52 -9.52 -9.41
C TYR A 105 -17.66 -8.05 -9.84
N ASP A 106 -18.48 -7.30 -9.12
CA ASP A 106 -18.59 -5.85 -9.29
C ASP A 106 -17.37 -5.14 -8.69
N ALA A 107 -16.87 -5.65 -7.56
CA ALA A 107 -15.65 -5.18 -6.93
C ALA A 107 -14.75 -6.34 -6.49
N ILE A 108 -13.44 -6.15 -6.64
CA ILE A 108 -12.39 -7.05 -6.16
C ILE A 108 -11.49 -6.25 -5.21
N ILE A 109 -11.55 -6.54 -3.92
CA ILE A 109 -10.86 -5.80 -2.87
C ILE A 109 -9.59 -6.55 -2.46
N LEU A 110 -8.42 -5.98 -2.73
CA LEU A 110 -7.13 -6.50 -2.27
C LEU A 110 -6.87 -6.02 -0.85
N ALA A 111 -7.25 -6.84 0.14
CA ALA A 111 -7.05 -6.60 1.57
C ALA A 111 -5.78 -7.31 2.07
N LEU A 112 -4.66 -7.01 1.40
CA LEU A 112 -3.37 -7.67 1.53
C LEU A 112 -2.26 -6.66 1.82
N PRO A 113 -1.11 -7.09 2.36
CA PRO A 113 0.11 -6.30 2.34
C PRO A 113 0.56 -6.02 0.90
N ALA A 114 1.26 -4.90 0.68
CA ALA A 114 1.64 -4.45 -0.65
C ALA A 114 2.47 -5.49 -1.40
N PHE A 115 3.39 -6.20 -0.74
CA PHE A 115 4.23 -7.22 -1.39
C PHE A 115 3.44 -8.37 -2.04
N ALA A 116 2.20 -8.60 -1.63
CA ALA A 116 1.36 -9.68 -2.13
C ALA A 116 0.49 -9.25 -3.32
N HIS A 117 0.30 -7.96 -3.60
CA HIS A 117 -0.67 -7.56 -4.64
C HIS A 117 -0.28 -8.06 -6.02
N ASP A 118 1.01 -8.06 -6.38
CA ASP A 118 1.45 -8.43 -7.73
C ASP A 118 1.03 -9.86 -8.08
N THR A 119 1.18 -10.81 -7.15
CA THR A 119 0.71 -12.18 -7.30
C THR A 119 -0.79 -12.26 -7.53
N TYR A 120 -1.57 -11.49 -6.76
CA TYR A 120 -3.04 -11.50 -6.90
C TYR A 120 -3.51 -10.79 -8.16
N LEU A 121 -2.93 -9.65 -8.51
CA LEU A 121 -3.24 -8.91 -9.73
C LEU A 121 -2.95 -9.78 -10.96
N ALA A 122 -1.81 -10.46 -11.01
CA ALA A 122 -1.46 -11.40 -12.07
C ALA A 122 -2.42 -12.60 -12.13
N GLY A 123 -2.86 -13.14 -10.99
CA GLY A 123 -3.83 -14.25 -10.93
C GLY A 123 -5.25 -13.84 -11.32
N ILE A 124 -5.65 -12.58 -11.07
CA ILE A 124 -6.99 -12.06 -11.36
C ILE A 124 -7.12 -11.58 -12.81
N ALA A 125 -6.10 -10.91 -13.35
CA ALA A 125 -6.19 -10.22 -14.64
C ALA A 125 -6.68 -11.11 -15.82
N PRO A 126 -6.29 -12.40 -15.94
CA PRO A 126 -6.79 -13.28 -17.00
C PRO A 126 -8.31 -13.45 -17.02
N TYR A 127 -8.98 -13.34 -15.87
CA TYR A 127 -10.44 -13.48 -15.75
C TYR A 127 -11.20 -12.20 -16.13
N LEU A 128 -10.50 -11.10 -16.36
CA LEU A 128 -11.07 -9.80 -16.72
C LEU A 128 -10.99 -9.50 -18.23
N LYS A 129 -10.53 -10.45 -19.05
CA LYS A 129 -10.38 -10.27 -20.51
C LYS A 129 -11.72 -10.13 -21.25
N LEU A 130 -12.78 -10.77 -20.77
CA LEU A 130 -14.05 -10.84 -21.47
C LEU A 130 -14.81 -9.50 -21.34
N GLU A 131 -15.14 -8.91 -22.49
CA GLU A 131 -15.96 -7.71 -22.52
C GLU A 131 -17.40 -8.02 -22.08
N ASP A 132 -17.86 -7.36 -21.03
CA ASP A 132 -19.24 -7.44 -20.53
C ASP A 132 -19.94 -6.09 -20.69
N THR A 133 -20.64 -5.92 -21.81
CA THR A 133 -21.36 -4.68 -22.14
C THR A 133 -22.68 -4.53 -21.37
N ARG A 134 -23.09 -5.54 -20.59
CA ARG A 134 -24.36 -5.54 -19.85
C ARG A 134 -24.22 -5.01 -18.43
N HIS A 135 -23.01 -4.93 -17.90
CA HIS A 135 -22.73 -4.50 -16.55
C HIS A 135 -21.70 -3.37 -16.55
N ASN A 136 -21.60 -2.68 -15.42
CA ASN A 136 -20.51 -1.72 -15.22
C ASN A 136 -19.16 -2.45 -15.25
N PRO A 137 -18.05 -1.76 -15.55
CA PRO A 137 -16.71 -2.34 -15.39
C PRO A 137 -16.46 -2.84 -13.96
N THR A 138 -15.72 -3.95 -13.83
CA THR A 138 -15.27 -4.44 -12.52
C THR A 138 -14.32 -3.44 -11.88
N VAL A 139 -14.48 -3.19 -10.58
CA VAL A 139 -13.61 -2.33 -9.77
C VAL A 139 -12.55 -3.18 -9.06
N ILE A 140 -11.30 -3.12 -9.50
CA ILE A 140 -10.16 -3.67 -8.73
C ILE A 140 -9.69 -2.60 -7.75
N CYS A 141 -9.81 -2.86 -6.45
CA CYS A 141 -9.57 -1.88 -5.40
C CYS A 141 -8.55 -2.39 -4.38
N ALA A 142 -7.48 -1.63 -4.13
CA ALA A 142 -6.63 -1.91 -2.98
C ALA A 142 -7.24 -1.38 -1.67
N ALA A 143 -7.21 -2.19 -0.61
CA ALA A 143 -7.57 -1.74 0.73
C ALA A 143 -6.66 -0.60 1.23
N VAL A 144 -5.45 -0.52 0.68
CA VAL A 144 -4.49 0.60 0.80
C VAL A 144 -3.75 0.71 -0.56
N ALA A 145 -3.92 1.82 -1.27
CA ALA A 145 -3.49 2.01 -2.67
C ALA A 145 -2.22 2.84 -2.85
N GLN A 146 -1.63 3.31 -1.75
CA GLN A 146 -0.41 4.09 -1.76
C GLN A 146 0.74 3.34 -2.49
N GLY A 147 1.72 4.11 -2.98
CA GLY A 147 2.94 3.50 -3.52
C GLY A 147 2.82 2.87 -4.90
N GLY A 148 2.07 3.49 -5.83
CA GLY A 148 2.01 3.02 -7.22
C GLY A 148 1.21 1.74 -7.44
N PHE A 149 0.15 1.52 -6.64
CA PHE A 149 -0.75 0.38 -6.86
C PHE A 149 -1.33 0.33 -8.27
N ASP A 150 -1.69 1.48 -8.84
CA ASP A 150 -2.23 1.56 -10.20
C ASP A 150 -1.21 1.17 -11.26
N LEU A 151 0.09 1.47 -11.06
CA LEU A 151 1.16 0.99 -11.93
C LEU A 151 1.23 -0.54 -11.95
N ALA A 152 1.17 -1.17 -10.77
CA ALA A 152 1.15 -2.62 -10.65
C ALA A 152 -0.11 -3.25 -11.28
N ALA A 153 -1.28 -2.65 -11.05
CA ALA A 153 -2.54 -3.12 -11.64
C ALA A 153 -2.53 -3.01 -13.17
N ARG A 154 -2.07 -1.88 -13.72
CA ARG A 154 -1.91 -1.69 -15.18
C ARG A 154 -0.93 -2.69 -15.77
N ALA A 155 0.20 -2.93 -15.10
CA ALA A 155 1.19 -3.90 -15.57
C ALA A 155 0.57 -5.31 -15.69
N ALA A 156 -0.14 -5.77 -14.66
CA ALA A 156 -0.81 -7.07 -14.68
C ALA A 156 -1.92 -7.16 -15.75
N LEU A 157 -2.71 -6.10 -15.93
CA LEU A 157 -3.77 -6.05 -16.96
C LEU A 157 -3.17 -6.05 -18.38
N ASN A 158 -2.09 -5.32 -18.60
CA ASN A 158 -1.36 -5.31 -19.88
C ASN A 158 -0.72 -6.66 -20.18
N GLU A 159 -0.06 -7.29 -19.20
CA GLU A 159 0.57 -8.62 -19.35
C GLU A 159 -0.46 -9.71 -19.64
N ALA A 160 -1.64 -9.60 -19.03
CA ALA A 160 -2.77 -10.47 -19.33
C ALA A 160 -3.54 -10.07 -20.61
N GLU A 161 -3.09 -9.07 -21.36
CA GLU A 161 -3.74 -8.60 -22.61
C GLU A 161 -5.23 -8.26 -22.42
N VAL A 162 -5.59 -7.68 -21.28
CA VAL A 162 -6.97 -7.24 -21.02
C VAL A 162 -7.28 -6.04 -21.91
N THR A 163 -8.35 -6.12 -22.68
CA THR A 163 -8.88 -5.01 -23.50
C THR A 163 -10.21 -4.48 -22.98
N ALA A 164 -10.92 -5.27 -22.17
CA ALA A 164 -12.17 -4.87 -21.56
C ALA A 164 -11.96 -3.72 -20.56
N PRO A 165 -12.93 -2.79 -20.41
CA PRO A 165 -12.84 -1.73 -19.42
C PRO A 165 -12.77 -2.29 -18.00
N VAL A 166 -11.81 -1.78 -17.21
CA VAL A 166 -11.62 -2.09 -15.79
C VAL A 166 -11.42 -0.78 -15.03
N VAL A 167 -12.03 -0.67 -13.85
CA VAL A 167 -11.75 0.44 -12.94
C VAL A 167 -10.69 0.00 -11.95
N ILE A 168 -9.61 0.77 -11.88
CA ILE A 168 -8.59 0.63 -10.84
C ILE A 168 -8.94 1.65 -9.77
N ALA A 169 -9.05 1.20 -8.53
CA ALA A 169 -9.35 2.06 -7.39
C ALA A 169 -8.47 1.71 -6.20
N GLY A 170 -8.50 2.54 -5.18
CA GLY A 170 -7.99 2.14 -3.88
C GLY A 170 -8.08 3.23 -2.85
N PHE A 171 -8.16 2.78 -1.60
CA PHE A 171 -8.25 3.69 -0.45
C PHE A 171 -6.87 4.25 -0.10
N GLU A 172 -6.81 5.53 0.28
CA GLU A 172 -5.59 6.17 0.81
C GLU A 172 -5.04 5.39 2.01
N THR A 173 -5.93 4.89 2.85
CA THR A 173 -5.59 4.15 4.07
C THR A 173 -6.69 3.15 4.40
N LEU A 174 -6.40 2.18 5.27
CA LEU A 174 -7.39 1.19 5.66
C LEU A 174 -8.58 1.89 6.36
N PRO A 175 -9.84 1.58 6.00
CA PRO A 175 -11.02 2.26 6.57
C PRO A 175 -11.15 2.14 8.10
N TRP A 176 -10.61 1.07 8.67
CA TRP A 176 -10.72 0.75 10.10
C TRP A 176 -9.38 0.32 10.69
N ALA A 177 -9.16 0.63 11.96
CA ALA A 177 -8.26 -0.14 12.80
C ALA A 177 -9.00 -1.40 13.24
N CYS A 178 -8.43 -2.59 12.98
CA CYS A 178 -9.08 -3.85 13.30
C CYS A 178 -8.09 -4.95 13.65
N ARG A 179 -8.57 -5.93 14.43
CA ARG A 179 -7.75 -7.05 14.89
C ARG A 179 -8.53 -8.36 14.88
N ILE A 180 -7.97 -9.39 14.27
CA ILE A 180 -8.46 -10.76 14.39
C ILE A 180 -8.29 -11.19 15.85
N LEU A 181 -9.39 -11.63 16.43
CA LEU A 181 -9.41 -12.28 17.74
C LEU A 181 -9.29 -13.80 17.58
N ARG A 182 -9.96 -14.35 16.57
CA ARG A 182 -9.94 -15.78 16.21
C ARG A 182 -9.99 -15.91 14.68
N PRO A 183 -8.94 -16.42 14.01
CA PRO A 183 -8.93 -16.60 12.56
C PRO A 183 -10.15 -17.41 12.07
N GLY A 184 -10.77 -16.96 10.98
CA GLY A 184 -11.98 -17.56 10.39
C GLY A 184 -13.27 -17.33 11.17
N ARG A 185 -13.23 -16.66 12.33
CA ARG A 185 -14.36 -16.66 13.27
C ARG A 185 -14.68 -15.30 13.88
N GLU A 186 -13.70 -14.58 14.41
CA GLU A 186 -13.93 -13.32 15.12
C GLU A 186 -12.89 -12.27 14.78
N VAL A 187 -13.38 -11.09 14.42
CA VAL A 187 -12.59 -9.88 14.21
C VAL A 187 -13.26 -8.73 14.94
N GLU A 188 -12.45 -7.81 15.45
CA GLU A 188 -12.92 -6.63 16.17
C GLU A 188 -12.46 -5.36 15.43
N VAL A 189 -13.40 -4.44 15.23
CA VAL A 189 -13.11 -3.07 14.82
C VAL A 189 -12.74 -2.27 16.08
N LEU A 190 -11.51 -1.79 16.13
CA LEU A 190 -10.99 -0.98 17.23
C LEU A 190 -11.36 0.50 17.06
N GLY A 191 -11.52 0.94 15.82
CA GLY A 191 -11.96 2.28 15.47
C GLY A 191 -12.19 2.41 13.97
N ALA A 192 -13.17 3.21 13.59
CA ALA A 192 -13.44 3.59 12.21
C ALA A 192 -12.95 5.02 11.97
N LYS A 193 -12.42 5.30 10.78
CA LYS A 193 -12.18 6.67 10.37
C LYS A 193 -13.52 7.36 10.09
N GLU A 194 -13.56 8.69 10.15
CA GLU A 194 -14.73 9.45 9.69
C GLU A 194 -14.84 9.43 8.16
N THR A 195 -13.70 9.65 7.49
CA THR A 195 -13.61 9.70 6.04
C THR A 195 -12.36 8.98 5.54
N VAL A 196 -12.43 8.46 4.31
CA VAL A 196 -11.30 7.84 3.63
C VAL A 196 -11.26 8.30 2.18
N ASP A 197 -10.10 8.77 1.72
CA ASP A 197 -9.95 9.20 0.33
C ASP A 197 -9.80 7.96 -0.58
N VAL A 198 -10.31 8.04 -1.80
CA VAL A 198 -10.29 7.00 -2.81
C VAL A 198 -9.70 7.55 -4.10
N ALA A 199 -8.60 6.97 -4.55
CA ALA A 199 -8.08 7.19 -5.90
C ALA A 199 -8.83 6.28 -6.88
N ILE A 200 -9.19 6.83 -8.05
CA ILE A 200 -9.86 6.10 -9.13
C ILE A 200 -9.12 6.39 -10.43
N SER A 201 -8.93 5.35 -11.23
CA SER A 201 -8.37 5.41 -12.57
C SER A 201 -9.04 4.36 -13.46
N PHE A 202 -9.02 4.59 -14.78
CA PHE A 202 -9.68 3.73 -15.75
C PHE A 202 -8.67 3.10 -16.71
N TYR A 203 -8.87 1.81 -16.97
CA TYR A 203 -8.10 1.01 -17.91
C TYR A 203 -9.02 0.45 -19.00
N PRO A 204 -8.59 0.37 -20.28
CA PRO A 204 -7.31 0.88 -20.79
C PRO A 204 -7.29 2.40 -20.95
N ASN A 205 -8.45 3.03 -21.15
CA ASN A 205 -8.58 4.46 -21.42
C ASN A 205 -9.18 5.22 -20.24
N GLN A 206 -8.68 6.44 -20.00
CA GLN A 206 -9.25 7.34 -19.00
C GLN A 206 -10.65 7.83 -19.40
N THR A 207 -11.57 7.85 -18.45
CA THR A 207 -12.92 8.38 -18.61
C THR A 207 -13.46 8.86 -17.27
N LYS A 208 -14.42 9.79 -17.27
CA LYS A 208 -15.12 10.21 -16.03
C LYS A 208 -16.49 9.55 -15.88
N ALA A 209 -16.95 8.79 -16.87
CA ALA A 209 -18.33 8.31 -16.97
C ALA A 209 -18.76 7.40 -15.81
N SER A 210 -17.82 6.67 -15.18
CA SER A 210 -18.14 5.69 -14.15
C SER A 210 -17.66 6.08 -12.74
N VAL A 211 -17.14 7.30 -12.53
CA VAL A 211 -16.64 7.73 -11.21
C VAL A 211 -17.72 7.64 -10.13
N GLN A 212 -18.92 8.19 -10.40
CA GLN A 212 -20.01 8.22 -9.42
C GLN A 212 -20.45 6.82 -9.00
N ILE A 213 -20.68 5.92 -9.96
CA ILE A 213 -21.10 4.55 -9.66
C ILE A 213 -19.99 3.74 -8.97
N THR A 214 -18.71 4.01 -9.28
CA THR A 214 -17.58 3.43 -8.55
C THR A 214 -17.57 3.90 -7.09
N MET A 215 -17.77 5.19 -6.84
CA MET A 215 -17.84 5.74 -5.48
C MET A 215 -19.00 5.13 -4.68
N GLU A 216 -20.18 4.97 -5.29
CA GLU A 216 -21.33 4.31 -4.66
C GLU A 216 -21.06 2.83 -4.36
N THR A 217 -20.39 2.14 -5.27
CA THR A 217 -19.95 0.75 -5.09
C THR A 217 -18.99 0.64 -3.92
N LEU A 218 -17.98 1.50 -3.86
CA LEU A 218 -16.98 1.48 -2.79
C LEU A 218 -17.55 1.93 -1.44
N GLN A 219 -18.48 2.90 -1.42
CA GLN A 219 -19.23 3.23 -0.21
C GLN A 219 -20.05 2.04 0.27
N THR A 220 -20.68 1.30 -0.64
CA THR A 220 -21.40 0.06 -0.26
C THR A 220 -20.44 -0.97 0.32
N VAL A 221 -19.28 -1.15 -0.30
CA VAL A 221 -18.22 -2.06 0.15
C VAL A 221 -17.74 -1.71 1.56
N VAL A 222 -17.49 -0.44 1.86
CA VAL A 222 -17.04 0.00 3.19
C VAL A 222 -18.20 0.07 4.20
N GLY A 223 -19.44 0.27 3.76
CA GLY A 223 -20.56 0.52 4.66
C GLY A 223 -20.73 1.99 4.98
N ARG A 224 -21.44 2.33 6.06
CA ARG A 224 -21.83 3.73 6.33
C ARG A 224 -20.69 4.60 6.85
N CYS A 225 -19.73 3.99 7.54
CA CYS A 225 -18.62 4.69 8.20
C CYS A 225 -17.33 3.89 8.00
N PRO A 226 -16.25 4.48 7.44
CA PRO A 226 -16.13 5.88 6.97
C PRO A 226 -16.95 6.23 5.72
N THR A 227 -17.15 7.54 5.51
CA THR A 227 -17.58 8.09 4.21
C THR A 227 -16.41 8.10 3.23
N VAL A 228 -16.60 7.56 2.02
CA VAL A 228 -15.57 7.62 0.97
C VAL A 228 -15.57 8.98 0.27
N LYS A 229 -14.40 9.56 0.07
CA LYS A 229 -14.20 10.84 -0.63
C LYS A 229 -13.32 10.63 -1.84
N LEU A 230 -13.63 11.30 -2.95
CA LEU A 230 -12.81 11.21 -4.15
C LEU A 230 -11.49 11.96 -3.90
N ALA A 231 -10.36 11.27 -4.08
CA ALA A 231 -9.03 11.88 -4.10
C ALA A 231 -8.79 12.63 -5.42
N SER A 232 -7.69 13.41 -5.50
CA SER A 232 -7.28 14.02 -6.77
C SER A 232 -6.95 12.97 -7.84
N GLY A 233 -6.38 11.85 -7.43
CA GLY A 233 -6.03 10.70 -8.26
C GLY A 233 -4.93 9.85 -7.63
N PHE A 234 -4.44 8.84 -8.37
CA PHE A 234 -3.41 7.92 -7.89
C PHE A 234 -2.03 8.54 -7.73
N LEU A 235 -1.68 9.51 -8.57
CA LEU A 235 -0.37 10.16 -8.50
C LEU A 235 -0.28 11.04 -7.25
N GLY A 236 -1.33 11.79 -6.93
CA GLY A 236 -1.46 12.57 -5.71
C GLY A 236 -1.43 11.69 -4.45
N VAL A 237 -2.18 10.59 -4.44
CA VAL A 237 -2.16 9.61 -3.32
C VAL A 237 -0.80 8.92 -3.18
N THR A 238 -0.12 8.60 -4.28
CA THR A 238 1.21 7.98 -4.27
C THR A 238 2.29 8.94 -3.77
N LEU A 239 2.19 10.22 -4.13
CA LEU A 239 3.13 11.25 -3.67
C LEU A 239 2.91 11.66 -2.21
N MET A 240 1.84 11.20 -1.55
CA MET A 240 1.63 11.38 -0.12
C MET A 240 1.23 10.06 0.56
N ASP A 241 2.23 9.20 0.71
CA ASP A 241 2.20 8.04 1.59
C ASP A 241 2.94 8.37 2.89
N ILE A 242 2.19 8.71 3.92
CA ILE A 242 2.73 9.11 5.22
C ILE A 242 3.62 8.03 5.86
N ASN A 243 3.30 6.75 5.67
CA ASN A 243 4.01 5.67 6.34
C ASN A 243 5.41 5.51 5.77
N CYS A 244 5.56 5.66 4.45
CA CYS A 244 6.85 5.63 3.79
C CYS A 244 7.74 6.84 4.11
N LEU A 245 7.13 7.95 4.54
CA LEU A 245 7.87 9.08 5.08
C LEU A 245 8.25 8.84 6.54
N TRP A 246 7.34 8.32 7.39
CA TRP A 246 7.52 8.29 8.84
C TRP A 246 8.47 7.19 9.26
N HIS A 247 8.13 5.94 8.94
CA HIS A 247 8.77 4.80 9.56
C HIS A 247 10.24 4.66 9.15
N PRO A 248 10.62 4.79 7.85
CA PRO A 248 12.02 4.78 7.47
C PRO A 248 12.83 5.92 8.11
N THR A 249 12.24 7.11 8.24
CA THR A 249 12.91 8.28 8.86
C THR A 249 13.15 8.07 10.36
N LEU A 250 12.14 7.59 11.09
CA LEU A 250 12.25 7.25 12.51
C LEU A 250 13.28 6.15 12.74
N MET A 251 13.26 5.11 11.90
CA MET A 251 14.22 4.01 11.94
C MET A 251 15.65 4.50 11.64
N TYR A 252 15.83 5.34 10.62
CA TYR A 252 17.11 5.97 10.28
C TYR A 252 17.66 6.73 11.48
N HIS A 253 16.88 7.65 12.06
CA HIS A 253 17.39 8.50 13.12
C HIS A 253 17.74 7.73 14.39
N ARG A 254 16.97 6.68 14.71
CA ARG A 254 17.24 5.86 15.90
C ARG A 254 18.43 4.91 15.75
N TRP A 255 18.66 4.40 14.53
CA TRP A 255 19.52 3.23 14.30
C TRP A 255 20.66 3.44 13.31
N ARG A 256 20.84 4.63 12.73
CA ARG A 256 21.95 4.93 11.79
C ARG A 256 23.34 4.60 12.32
N ASP A 257 23.55 4.77 13.62
CA ASP A 257 24.84 4.59 14.29
C ASP A 257 24.93 3.24 15.03
N TRP A 258 23.94 2.34 14.85
CA TRP A 258 23.96 1.03 15.50
C TRP A 258 24.96 0.11 14.80
N ASP A 259 25.99 -0.30 15.54
CA ASP A 259 27.13 -1.09 15.06
C ASP A 259 26.91 -2.62 15.12
N GLY A 260 25.75 -3.06 15.60
CA GLY A 260 25.44 -4.47 15.78
C GLY A 260 25.73 -5.04 17.17
N HIS A 261 26.35 -4.26 18.05
CA HIS A 261 26.80 -4.73 19.37
C HIS A 261 25.83 -4.37 20.49
N ASP A 262 25.21 -3.19 20.44
CA ASP A 262 24.24 -2.78 21.45
C ASP A 262 23.00 -3.69 21.46
N THR A 263 22.60 -4.08 22.67
CA THR A 263 21.41 -4.91 22.91
C THR A 263 20.53 -4.30 23.99
N PHE A 264 19.24 -4.63 23.96
CA PHE A 264 18.21 -3.97 24.78
C PHE A 264 17.40 -4.98 25.58
N THR A 265 16.99 -4.61 26.80
CA THR A 265 16.04 -5.43 27.59
C THR A 265 14.59 -5.12 27.23
N GLU A 266 14.33 -3.90 26.76
CA GLU A 266 13.01 -3.43 26.34
C GLU A 266 13.12 -2.68 25.00
N ALA A 267 12.10 -2.78 24.17
CA ALA A 267 12.06 -2.03 22.91
C ALA A 267 11.86 -0.53 23.19
N PRO A 268 12.67 0.38 22.62
CA PRO A 268 12.50 1.81 22.85
C PRO A 268 11.18 2.32 22.26
N LEU A 269 10.67 3.43 22.80
CA LEU A 269 9.46 4.08 22.28
C LEU A 269 9.74 4.65 20.88
N LEU A 270 8.75 4.61 20.01
CA LEU A 270 8.89 5.01 18.60
C LEU A 270 8.61 6.51 18.40
N TYR A 271 7.41 6.96 18.77
CA TYR A 271 6.96 8.33 18.50
C TYR A 271 7.17 9.28 19.68
N GLU A 272 7.09 8.77 20.91
CA GLU A 272 7.23 9.59 22.14
C GLU A 272 8.65 10.08 22.38
N GLU A 273 9.63 9.39 21.81
CA GLU A 273 11.05 9.76 21.82
C GLU A 273 11.49 10.40 20.50
N CYS A 274 10.54 10.85 19.67
CA CYS A 274 10.83 11.51 18.40
C CYS A 274 11.64 12.80 18.62
N SER A 275 12.88 12.80 18.12
CA SER A 275 13.79 13.95 18.22
C SER A 275 13.41 15.05 17.23
N ASP A 276 13.88 16.27 17.50
CA ASP A 276 13.63 17.40 16.59
C ASP A 276 14.30 17.18 15.21
N GLU A 277 15.45 16.45 15.15
CA GLU A 277 16.11 16.05 13.89
C GLU A 277 15.20 15.20 12.99
N VAL A 278 14.36 14.33 13.58
CA VAL A 278 13.35 13.57 12.83
C VAL A 278 12.33 14.54 12.22
N GLY A 279 11.83 15.48 13.02
CA GLY A 279 10.89 16.50 12.56
C GLY A 279 11.44 17.34 11.40
N GLU A 280 12.70 17.77 11.50
CA GLU A 280 13.41 18.50 10.45
C GLU A 280 13.54 17.67 9.17
N SER A 281 13.90 16.39 9.29
CA SER A 281 14.02 15.49 8.14
C SER A 281 12.67 15.25 7.46
N LEU A 282 11.60 15.06 8.24
CA LEU A 282 10.26 14.89 7.68
C LEU A 282 9.75 16.15 6.96
N MET A 283 10.09 17.33 7.47
CA MET A 283 9.80 18.59 6.77
C MET A 283 10.61 18.72 5.48
N ALA A 284 11.90 18.39 5.49
CA ALA A 284 12.73 18.41 4.29
C ALA A 284 12.23 17.42 3.21
N ILE A 285 11.81 16.22 3.60
CA ILE A 285 11.16 15.27 2.67
C ILE A 285 9.82 15.84 2.15
N SER A 286 9.02 16.47 3.01
CA SER A 286 7.78 17.14 2.59
C SER A 286 8.04 18.22 1.53
N ASP A 287 9.11 18.99 1.67
CA ASP A 287 9.50 20.04 0.72
C ASP A 287 10.01 19.44 -0.60
N GLU A 288 10.75 18.34 -0.55
CA GLU A 288 11.18 17.56 -1.72
C GLU A 288 9.96 17.06 -2.51
N VAL A 289 8.96 16.49 -1.84
CA VAL A 289 7.69 16.06 -2.45
C VAL A 289 6.94 17.25 -3.05
N ALA A 290 6.86 18.37 -2.35
CA ALA A 290 6.20 19.58 -2.85
C ALA A 290 6.91 20.12 -4.11
N ALA A 291 8.24 20.03 -4.18
CA ALA A 291 9.02 20.39 -5.36
C ALA A 291 8.71 19.47 -6.55
N VAL A 292 8.57 18.15 -6.33
CA VAL A 292 8.13 17.19 -7.36
C VAL A 292 6.73 17.57 -7.87
N CYS A 293 5.77 17.80 -6.97
CA CYS A 293 4.41 18.20 -7.35
C CYS A 293 4.40 19.49 -8.17
N LYS A 294 5.18 20.50 -7.75
CA LYS A 294 5.33 21.78 -8.46
C LYS A 294 5.92 21.57 -9.86
N LYS A 295 6.95 20.74 -9.99
CA LYS A 295 7.58 20.43 -11.29
C LYS A 295 6.60 19.76 -12.24
N ILE A 296 5.81 18.79 -11.77
CA ILE A 296 4.79 18.11 -12.57
C ILE A 296 3.72 19.10 -13.04
N ARG A 297 3.14 19.89 -12.13
CA ARG A 297 2.13 20.92 -12.48
C ARG A 297 2.62 21.91 -13.53
N ASN A 298 3.87 22.36 -13.40
CA ASN A 298 4.48 23.29 -14.36
C ASN A 298 4.76 22.65 -15.73
N THR A 299 5.02 21.34 -15.76
CA THR A 299 5.33 20.61 -17.00
C THR A 299 4.05 20.28 -17.78
N PHE A 300 2.92 20.08 -17.08
CA PHE A 300 1.63 19.69 -17.67
C PHE A 300 0.48 20.66 -17.34
N PRO A 301 0.60 21.96 -17.67
CA PRO A 301 -0.43 22.93 -17.34
C PRO A 301 -1.73 22.66 -18.11
N GLY A 302 -2.85 22.58 -17.39
CA GLY A 302 -4.20 22.46 -17.98
C GLY A 302 -4.55 21.09 -18.57
N VAL A 303 -3.62 20.13 -18.58
CA VAL A 303 -3.85 18.77 -19.09
C VAL A 303 -3.75 17.69 -18.00
N LEU A 304 -3.36 18.07 -16.79
CA LEU A 304 -3.23 17.15 -15.65
C LEU A 304 -4.61 16.68 -15.16
N LEU A 305 -4.83 15.36 -15.14
CA LEU A 305 -6.08 14.75 -14.68
C LEU A 305 -6.14 14.60 -13.16
N ASP A 306 -4.98 14.41 -12.53
CA ASP A 306 -4.77 14.38 -11.08
C ASP A 306 -4.07 15.68 -10.67
N ASP A 307 -4.82 16.66 -10.16
CA ASP A 307 -4.28 17.98 -9.80
C ASP A 307 -3.27 17.99 -8.64
N LEU A 308 -2.96 16.80 -8.10
CA LEU A 308 -2.06 16.53 -6.99
C LEU A 308 -2.48 17.21 -5.68
N SER A 309 -3.75 17.59 -5.53
CA SER A 309 -4.25 18.17 -4.26
C SER A 309 -4.31 17.15 -3.12
N SER A 310 -4.31 15.84 -3.43
CA SER A 310 -4.12 14.79 -2.42
C SER A 310 -2.66 14.65 -1.94
N ALA A 311 -1.68 15.24 -2.63
CA ALA A 311 -0.28 15.24 -2.20
C ALA A 311 -0.02 16.32 -1.14
N ARG A 312 -0.52 16.07 0.08
CA ARG A 312 -0.51 17.01 1.21
C ARG A 312 0.85 17.09 1.88
N SER A 313 1.11 18.19 2.59
CA SER A 313 2.31 18.26 3.44
C SER A 313 2.20 17.33 4.66
N CYS A 314 3.35 16.99 5.23
CA CYS A 314 3.47 16.30 6.52
C CYS A 314 2.58 16.90 7.62
N VAL A 315 2.61 18.24 7.74
CA VAL A 315 1.84 18.98 8.74
C VAL A 315 0.34 18.93 8.43
N GLU A 316 -0.05 19.17 7.18
CA GLU A 316 -1.45 19.16 6.76
C GLU A 316 -2.09 17.78 6.99
N TRP A 317 -1.37 16.70 6.65
CA TRP A 317 -1.84 15.34 6.89
C TRP A 317 -2.02 15.06 8.38
N PHE A 318 -1.06 15.46 9.22
CA PHE A 318 -1.13 15.22 10.66
C PHE A 318 -2.29 15.98 11.28
N LEU A 319 -2.45 17.27 10.95
CA LEU A 319 -3.54 18.09 11.46
C LEU A 319 -4.90 17.62 10.98
N ARG A 320 -5.01 17.11 9.74
CA ARG A 320 -6.24 16.48 9.24
C ARG A 320 -6.60 15.24 10.05
N SER A 321 -5.60 14.47 10.48
CA SER A 321 -5.80 13.16 11.11
C SER A 321 -5.97 13.24 12.63
N TYR A 322 -5.27 14.17 13.28
CA TYR A 322 -5.16 14.27 14.75
C TYR A 322 -5.30 15.70 15.28
N GLY A 323 -5.62 16.70 14.43
CA GLY A 323 -5.59 18.11 14.81
C GLY A 323 -6.52 18.49 15.97
N ASP A 324 -7.57 17.70 16.20
CA ASP A 324 -8.54 17.91 17.29
C ASP A 324 -8.19 17.12 18.56
N GLU A 325 -7.09 16.36 18.58
CA GLU A 325 -6.66 15.59 19.75
C GLU A 325 -6.32 16.51 20.94
N PRO A 326 -6.97 16.30 22.11
CA PRO A 326 -6.70 17.11 23.29
C PRO A 326 -5.25 17.00 23.75
N GLY A 327 -4.59 18.16 23.92
CA GLY A 327 -3.21 18.23 24.40
C GLY A 327 -2.13 18.07 23.32
N LEU A 328 -2.52 18.00 22.03
CA LEU A 328 -1.57 17.96 20.93
C LEU A 328 -0.78 19.27 20.83
N ASP A 329 0.56 19.19 20.94
CA ASP A 329 1.48 20.29 20.69
C ASP A 329 1.82 20.39 19.21
N LYS A 330 1.27 21.42 18.56
CA LYS A 330 1.35 21.68 17.11
C LYS A 330 2.56 22.52 16.70
N SER A 331 3.54 22.73 17.58
CA SER A 331 4.69 23.59 17.28
C SER A 331 5.64 23.02 16.22
N SER A 332 5.73 21.69 16.09
CA SER A 332 6.51 21.00 15.07
C SER A 332 5.94 19.60 14.77
N VAL A 333 6.41 18.95 13.70
CA VAL A 333 6.06 17.54 13.42
C VAL A 333 6.53 16.61 14.55
N ALA A 334 7.72 16.86 15.11
CA ALA A 334 8.26 16.05 16.22
C ALA A 334 7.40 16.18 17.49
N THR A 335 7.01 17.40 17.88
CA THR A 335 6.14 17.60 19.05
C THR A 335 4.76 17.02 18.83
N MET A 336 4.21 17.11 17.60
CA MET A 336 2.95 16.45 17.25
C MET A 336 3.05 14.93 17.44
N MET A 337 4.14 14.29 17.00
CA MET A 337 4.36 12.86 17.25
C MET A 337 4.46 12.54 18.74
N ARG A 338 5.25 13.32 19.50
CA ARG A 338 5.48 13.07 20.93
C ARG A 338 4.23 13.23 21.79
N THR A 339 3.35 14.16 21.43
CA THR A 339 2.16 14.51 22.21
C THR A 339 0.87 13.89 21.70
N ASN A 340 0.90 13.18 20.57
CA ASN A 340 -0.26 12.49 20.04
C ASN A 340 -0.58 11.24 20.88
N ARG A 341 -1.73 11.28 21.57
CA ARG A 341 -2.21 10.19 22.43
C ARG A 341 -2.39 8.87 21.68
N ALA A 342 -2.70 8.91 20.38
CA ALA A 342 -2.84 7.70 19.57
C ALA A 342 -1.52 6.94 19.37
N TYR A 343 -0.38 7.59 19.65
CA TYR A 343 0.95 7.00 19.50
C TYR A 343 1.60 6.54 20.80
N HIS A 344 0.95 6.77 21.95
CA HIS A 344 1.48 6.44 23.26
C HIS A 344 1.72 4.92 23.42
N GLY A 345 2.93 4.55 23.84
CA GLY A 345 3.36 3.18 24.08
C GLY A 345 3.75 2.38 22.84
N LEU A 346 3.67 2.97 21.63
CA LEU A 346 4.16 2.32 20.41
C LEU A 346 5.69 2.29 20.42
N ARG A 347 6.28 1.12 20.13
CA ARG A 347 7.72 0.87 20.26
C ARG A 347 8.35 0.51 18.91
N HIS A 348 9.66 0.73 18.80
CA HIS A 348 10.42 0.27 17.64
C HIS A 348 10.30 -1.24 17.46
N PRO A 349 10.34 -1.74 16.21
CA PRO A 349 10.36 -3.17 15.95
C PRO A 349 11.71 -3.76 16.38
N MET A 350 11.65 -4.73 17.30
CA MET A 350 12.80 -5.43 17.83
C MET A 350 12.60 -6.94 17.70
N LYS A 351 13.69 -7.68 17.61
CA LYS A 351 13.70 -9.15 17.66
C LYS A 351 14.68 -9.63 18.72
N HIS A 352 14.45 -10.83 19.23
CA HIS A 352 15.43 -11.47 20.10
C HIS A 352 16.72 -11.76 19.32
N ARG A 353 17.86 -11.43 19.92
CA ARG A 353 19.17 -11.77 19.38
C ARG A 353 19.31 -13.29 19.31
N VAL A 354 19.64 -13.79 18.13
CA VAL A 354 19.93 -15.21 17.92
C VAL A 354 21.43 -15.40 17.89
N LYS A 355 21.95 -16.30 18.74
CA LYS A 355 23.32 -16.81 18.65
C LYS A 355 23.29 -18.12 17.86
N TYR A 356 24.35 -18.39 17.11
CA TYR A 356 24.50 -19.64 16.36
C TYR A 356 25.73 -20.39 16.87
N ASP A 357 25.64 -21.72 16.90
CA ASP A 357 26.79 -22.57 17.17
C ASP A 357 27.70 -22.72 15.94
N GLU A 358 28.81 -23.44 16.10
CA GLU A 358 29.76 -23.71 15.02
C GLU A 358 29.17 -24.49 13.83
N HIS A 359 27.99 -25.08 13.99
CA HIS A 359 27.24 -25.81 12.96
C HIS A 359 26.09 -25.00 12.37
N GLY A 360 25.93 -23.72 12.76
CA GLY A 360 24.89 -22.83 12.26
C GLY A 360 23.50 -23.08 12.88
N SER A 361 23.41 -23.86 13.97
CA SER A 361 22.15 -24.06 14.69
C SER A 361 21.93 -22.94 15.70
N ALA A 362 20.70 -22.46 15.80
CA ALA A 362 20.35 -21.42 16.77
C ALA A 362 20.52 -21.95 18.20
N ILE A 363 21.30 -21.23 19.01
CA ILE A 363 21.51 -21.52 20.42
C ILE A 363 20.34 -20.87 21.20
N PRO A 364 19.48 -21.66 21.86
CA PRO A 364 18.40 -21.11 22.66
C PRO A 364 18.98 -20.36 23.88
N GLU A 365 18.56 -19.11 24.08
CA GLU A 365 18.94 -18.30 25.23
C GLU A 365 17.68 -17.83 25.95
N ALA A 366 17.49 -18.27 27.19
CA ALA A 366 16.40 -17.78 28.03
C ALA A 366 16.62 -16.29 28.31
N ASN A 367 15.62 -15.46 28.02
CA ASN A 367 15.70 -13.99 28.09
C ASN A 367 16.75 -13.38 27.15
N ALA A 368 16.90 -13.93 25.94
CA ALA A 368 17.75 -13.33 24.90
C ALA A 368 17.46 -11.83 24.73
N PRO A 369 18.49 -10.96 24.74
CA PRO A 369 18.29 -9.53 24.64
C PRO A 369 17.77 -9.16 23.25
N LEU A 370 17.16 -7.98 23.14
CA LEU A 370 16.56 -7.46 21.92
C LEU A 370 17.59 -6.71 21.07
N VAL A 371 17.44 -6.81 19.76
CA VAL A 371 18.15 -6.04 18.74
C VAL A 371 17.15 -5.48 17.72
N PRO A 372 17.48 -4.40 16.99
CA PRO A 372 16.59 -3.84 15.96
C PRO A 372 16.19 -4.88 14.92
N ASP A 373 14.92 -4.90 14.54
CA ASP A 373 14.42 -5.77 13.48
C ASP A 373 14.27 -5.01 12.15
N PHE A 374 15.34 -5.02 11.35
CA PHE A 374 15.34 -4.43 10.01
C PHE A 374 14.58 -5.27 8.95
N SER A 375 13.99 -6.42 9.34
CA SER A 375 13.09 -7.20 8.48
C SER A 375 11.61 -6.82 8.66
N HIS A 376 11.31 -5.94 9.61
CA HIS A 376 9.95 -5.46 9.87
C HIS A 376 9.39 -4.67 8.67
N ARG A 377 8.06 -4.67 8.53
CA ARG A 377 7.33 -4.00 7.41
C ARG A 377 7.62 -2.50 7.27
N TYR A 378 8.09 -1.86 8.34
CA TYR A 378 8.57 -0.47 8.30
C TYR A 378 9.72 -0.24 7.32
N LEU A 379 10.49 -1.28 6.99
CA LEU A 379 11.47 -1.24 5.92
C LEU A 379 11.04 -2.13 4.75
N THR A 380 10.54 -3.34 5.01
CA THR A 380 10.24 -4.32 3.94
C THR A 380 8.99 -4.00 3.13
N GLU A 381 8.12 -3.09 3.59
CA GLU A 381 6.94 -2.65 2.88
C GLU A 381 7.03 -1.16 2.51
N ASP A 382 7.21 -0.30 3.50
CA ASP A 382 7.19 1.17 3.35
C ASP A 382 8.32 1.71 2.44
N VAL A 383 9.46 1.00 2.34
CA VAL A 383 10.56 1.41 1.45
C VAL A 383 10.31 1.01 -0.01
N PRO A 384 10.20 -0.30 -0.37
CA PRO A 384 10.03 -0.70 -1.77
C PRO A 384 8.68 -0.30 -2.38
N PHE A 385 7.63 -0.20 -1.57
CA PHE A 385 6.28 0.16 -2.02
C PHE A 385 5.87 1.56 -1.57
N GLY A 386 6.82 2.44 -1.27
CA GLY A 386 6.54 3.83 -0.91
C GLY A 386 7.71 4.73 -1.25
N LEU A 387 8.75 4.74 -0.41
CA LEU A 387 9.87 5.67 -0.53
C LEU A 387 10.63 5.54 -1.87
N VAL A 388 10.85 4.30 -2.34
CA VAL A 388 11.47 4.03 -3.64
C VAL A 388 10.58 4.49 -4.81
N VAL A 389 9.26 4.37 -4.66
CA VAL A 389 8.29 4.80 -5.68
C VAL A 389 8.33 6.31 -5.84
N LEU A 390 8.26 7.02 -4.72
CA LEU A 390 8.33 8.47 -4.66
C LEU A 390 9.66 8.97 -5.24
N ARG A 391 10.77 8.35 -4.85
CA ARG A 391 12.09 8.66 -5.40
C ARG A 391 12.16 8.43 -6.91
N GLY A 392 11.48 7.40 -7.42
CA GLY A 392 11.43 7.11 -8.85
C GLY A 392 10.66 8.15 -9.64
N ILE A 393 9.54 8.65 -9.10
CA ILE A 393 8.81 9.77 -9.71
C ILE A 393 9.65 11.05 -9.69
N ALA A 394 10.37 11.31 -8.59
CA ALA A 394 11.28 12.45 -8.48
C ALA A 394 12.42 12.39 -9.53
N GLU A 395 12.95 11.18 -9.80
CA GLU A 395 13.96 10.97 -10.85
C GLU A 395 13.43 11.37 -12.22
N LEU A 396 12.22 10.92 -12.57
CA LEU A 396 11.56 11.26 -13.82
C LEU A 396 11.35 12.78 -13.93
N ALA A 397 10.95 13.42 -12.83
CA ALA A 397 10.74 14.87 -12.77
C ALA A 397 12.05 15.68 -12.83
N GLY A 398 13.21 15.05 -12.64
CA GLY A 398 14.50 15.72 -12.53
C GLY A 398 14.60 16.60 -11.27
N VAL A 399 13.92 16.21 -10.19
CA VAL A 399 13.92 16.95 -8.92
C VAL A 399 14.86 16.24 -7.93
N PRO A 400 15.87 16.95 -7.37
CA PRO A 400 16.75 16.39 -6.35
C PRO A 400 16.00 16.09 -5.03
N THR A 401 16.36 14.97 -4.38
CA THR A 401 15.73 14.54 -3.13
C THR A 401 16.75 14.08 -2.07
N PRO A 402 17.55 15.00 -1.49
CA PRO A 402 18.66 14.65 -0.58
C PRO A 402 18.29 13.92 0.68
N THR A 403 17.17 14.28 1.27
CA THR A 403 16.73 13.67 2.51
C THR A 403 16.20 12.27 2.23
N ILE A 404 15.41 12.09 1.16
CA ILE A 404 14.97 10.78 0.70
C ILE A 404 16.17 9.89 0.35
N ASP A 405 17.15 10.39 -0.42
CA ASP A 405 18.33 9.62 -0.84
C ASP A 405 19.13 9.13 0.36
N LYS A 406 19.39 10.01 1.33
CA LYS A 406 20.11 9.69 2.57
C LYS A 406 19.43 8.56 3.36
N ILE A 407 18.11 8.67 3.56
CA ILE A 407 17.34 7.67 4.31
C ILE A 407 17.25 6.36 3.53
N LEU A 408 17.07 6.43 2.22
CA LEU A 408 16.95 5.27 1.35
C LEU A 408 18.27 4.49 1.25
N LEU A 409 19.41 5.18 1.18
CA LEU A 409 20.75 4.57 1.19
C LEU A 409 21.02 3.81 2.50
N TRP A 410 20.63 4.38 3.64
CA TRP A 410 20.71 3.67 4.91
C TRP A 410 19.75 2.48 4.95
N ALA A 411 18.48 2.67 4.59
CA ALA A 411 17.45 1.64 4.69
C ALA A 411 17.77 0.43 3.80
N GLN A 412 18.26 0.66 2.58
CA GLN A 412 18.64 -0.43 1.69
C GLN A 412 19.82 -1.23 2.26
N ASN A 413 20.80 -0.57 2.89
CA ASN A 413 21.92 -1.24 3.56
C ASN A 413 21.43 -2.06 4.77
N ALA A 414 20.60 -1.45 5.62
CA ALA A 414 20.03 -2.10 6.80
C ALA A 414 19.19 -3.35 6.45
N SER A 415 18.52 -3.34 5.29
CA SER A 415 17.72 -4.46 4.79
C SER A 415 18.49 -5.42 3.87
N GLY A 416 19.78 -5.18 3.58
CA GLY A 416 20.57 -6.03 2.68
C GLY A 416 20.06 -6.06 1.24
N VAL A 417 19.53 -4.93 0.76
CA VAL A 417 18.97 -4.75 -0.59
C VAL A 417 19.64 -3.56 -1.28
N ARG A 418 19.44 -3.43 -2.59
CA ARG A 418 20.07 -2.37 -3.40
C ARG A 418 19.08 -1.79 -4.39
N TYR A 419 18.61 -0.56 -4.11
CA TYR A 419 17.68 0.17 -4.98
C TYR A 419 18.38 1.33 -5.68
N LEU A 420 19.01 2.23 -4.92
CA LEU A 420 19.82 3.32 -5.43
C LEU A 420 21.27 2.87 -5.65
N VAL A 421 21.84 3.30 -6.77
CA VAL A 421 23.25 3.13 -7.13
C VAL A 421 23.82 4.43 -7.67
N ARG A 422 25.13 4.63 -7.52
CA ARG A 422 25.82 5.80 -8.07
C ARG A 422 25.67 5.81 -9.60
N ARG A 423 25.42 6.97 -10.18
CA ARG A 423 25.45 7.21 -11.62
C ARG A 423 26.89 7.07 -12.06
N THR A 424 27.21 5.96 -12.70
CA THR A 424 28.51 5.73 -13.32
C THR A 424 28.61 6.67 -14.54
N ILE A 425 29.33 7.78 -14.41
CA ILE A 425 29.62 8.68 -15.55
C ILE A 425 30.74 8.08 -16.41
N ASN A 426 31.64 7.28 -15.81
CA ASN A 426 32.71 6.53 -16.49
C ASN A 426 32.87 5.12 -15.87
N LEU A 427 33.14 4.11 -16.72
CA LEU A 427 33.26 2.70 -16.33
C LEU A 427 34.39 2.39 -15.32
N GLU A 428 35.33 3.30 -15.11
CA GLU A 428 36.47 3.12 -14.20
C GLU A 428 36.15 3.44 -12.72
N ASP A 429 35.03 4.13 -12.44
CA ASP A 429 34.63 4.53 -11.08
C ASP A 429 33.70 3.50 -10.38
N ALA A 430 33.52 2.32 -10.96
CA ALA A 430 32.54 1.33 -10.51
C ALA A 430 32.92 0.60 -9.21
N GLU A 431 34.17 0.71 -8.75
CA GLU A 431 34.72 -0.05 -7.60
C GLU A 431 35.09 0.81 -6.37
N ALA A 432 34.75 2.11 -6.33
CA ALA A 432 35.08 2.93 -5.16
C ALA A 432 34.13 2.68 -3.98
N ASP A 433 34.70 2.48 -2.79
CA ASP A 433 34.02 2.21 -1.52
C ASP A 433 32.94 3.25 -1.14
N PHE A 434 31.92 2.78 -0.42
CA PHE A 434 30.78 3.55 0.07
C PHE A 434 31.21 4.65 1.06
N ASP A 435 31.28 5.90 0.61
CA ASP A 435 31.28 7.06 1.51
C ASP A 435 29.84 7.59 1.69
N GLN A 436 29.34 7.50 2.92
CA GLN A 436 28.01 7.97 3.32
C GLN A 436 27.93 9.50 3.55
N SER A 437 29.03 10.24 3.35
CA SER A 437 29.15 11.64 3.76
C SER A 437 28.82 12.69 2.69
N GLU A 438 28.67 12.33 1.41
CA GLU A 438 28.51 13.34 0.36
C GLU A 438 27.04 13.70 0.03
N ALA A 439 26.67 14.94 0.36
CA ALA A 439 25.36 15.56 0.17
C ALA A 439 24.97 15.88 -1.30
N ASN A 440 25.48 15.13 -2.30
CA ASN A 440 25.23 15.42 -3.71
C ASN A 440 24.37 14.35 -4.41
N THR A 441 23.07 14.59 -4.42
CA THR A 441 21.97 13.72 -4.90
C THR A 441 21.85 13.56 -6.40
N SER A 442 22.52 14.43 -7.16
CA SER A 442 22.61 14.31 -8.62
C SER A 442 23.37 13.05 -9.05
N ASN A 443 24.01 12.37 -8.10
CA ASN A 443 24.88 11.22 -8.33
C ASN A 443 24.18 9.86 -8.19
N PHE A 444 22.89 9.74 -7.89
CA PHE A 444 22.23 8.43 -7.73
C PHE A 444 21.11 8.18 -8.77
N THR A 445 20.87 6.90 -9.07
CA THR A 445 19.79 6.43 -9.96
C THR A 445 19.19 5.12 -9.44
N LEU A 446 17.89 4.93 -9.68
CA LEU A 446 17.18 3.68 -9.38
C LEU A 446 17.50 2.58 -10.40
N ARG A 447 18.71 2.06 -10.34
CA ARG A 447 19.19 0.93 -11.16
C ARG A 447 19.81 -0.20 -10.34
N GLY A 448 19.56 -0.22 -9.03
CA GLY A 448 20.00 -1.31 -8.17
C GLY A 448 19.33 -2.64 -8.52
N GLU A 449 20.01 -3.73 -8.20
CA GLU A 449 19.58 -5.10 -8.54
C GLU A 449 18.19 -5.46 -7.97
N HIS A 450 17.74 -4.78 -6.91
CA HIS A 450 16.47 -5.08 -6.24
C HIS A 450 15.30 -4.18 -6.68
N VAL A 451 15.51 -3.29 -7.66
CA VAL A 451 14.45 -2.40 -8.19
C VAL A 451 13.24 -3.20 -8.70
N PHE A 452 13.43 -4.40 -9.24
CA PHE A 452 12.34 -5.26 -9.71
C PHE A 452 11.36 -5.70 -8.61
N ARG A 453 11.73 -5.58 -7.32
CA ARG A 453 10.88 -5.91 -6.16
C ARG A 453 10.06 -4.73 -5.64
N THR A 454 10.12 -3.58 -6.31
CA THR A 454 9.51 -2.31 -5.89
C THR A 454 8.29 -1.98 -6.75
N ARG A 455 7.67 -0.81 -6.58
CA ARG A 455 6.68 -0.27 -7.53
C ARG A 455 7.11 1.03 -8.20
N CYS A 456 8.40 1.34 -8.19
CA CYS A 456 8.85 2.55 -8.84
C CYS A 456 8.61 2.50 -10.37
N PRO A 457 8.41 3.65 -11.02
CA PRO A 457 8.20 3.69 -12.47
C PRO A 457 9.30 2.98 -13.28
N GLN A 458 10.54 3.01 -12.80
CA GLN A 458 11.70 2.41 -13.45
C GLN A 458 11.56 0.89 -13.58
N ARG A 459 10.95 0.21 -12.61
CA ARG A 459 10.65 -1.24 -12.69
C ARG A 459 9.81 -1.57 -13.92
N PHE A 460 8.89 -0.70 -14.27
CA PHE A 460 7.95 -0.90 -15.36
C PHE A 460 8.44 -0.32 -16.70
N GLY A 461 9.69 0.16 -16.76
CA GLY A 461 10.33 0.63 -17.97
C GLY A 461 10.18 2.13 -18.26
N TRP A 462 9.67 2.92 -17.32
CA TRP A 462 9.60 4.38 -17.49
C TRP A 462 10.88 5.05 -17.00
N PHE A 463 11.52 5.80 -17.90
CA PHE A 463 12.70 6.63 -17.62
C PHE A 463 12.50 8.10 -18.03
N GLU A 464 11.35 8.42 -18.63
CA GLU A 464 11.01 9.76 -19.12
C GLU A 464 9.63 10.17 -18.57
N LEU A 465 9.55 11.38 -17.99
CA LEU A 465 8.33 11.88 -17.34
C LEU A 465 7.13 11.92 -18.30
N ASN A 466 7.32 12.39 -19.53
CA ASN A 466 6.21 12.54 -20.49
C ASN A 466 5.56 11.19 -20.80
N HIS A 467 6.35 10.15 -21.06
CA HIS A 467 5.85 8.80 -21.33
C HIS A 467 5.16 8.23 -20.09
N PHE A 468 5.77 8.37 -18.91
CA PHE A 468 5.14 7.95 -17.66
C PHE A 468 3.77 8.58 -17.43
N MET A 469 3.63 9.88 -17.66
CA MET A 469 2.38 10.61 -17.44
C MET A 469 1.29 10.26 -18.45
N VAL A 470 1.66 10.08 -19.73
CA VAL A 470 0.72 9.72 -20.80
C VAL A 470 0.28 8.26 -20.69
N ASP A 471 1.22 7.32 -20.57
CA ASP A 471 0.93 5.87 -20.58
C ASP A 471 0.09 5.44 -19.37
N ASN A 472 0.24 6.13 -18.25
CA ASN A 472 -0.52 5.87 -17.02
C ASN A 472 -1.77 6.75 -16.90
N GLY A 473 -2.12 7.53 -17.93
CA GLY A 473 -3.35 8.32 -17.95
C GLY A 473 -3.42 9.38 -16.85
N TYR A 474 -2.28 9.96 -16.47
CA TYR A 474 -2.24 11.08 -15.52
C TYR A 474 -2.45 12.44 -16.20
N VAL A 475 -2.34 12.48 -17.53
CA VAL A 475 -2.67 13.66 -18.35
C VAL A 475 -3.70 13.30 -19.41
N THR A 476 -4.44 14.28 -19.90
CA THR A 476 -5.24 14.12 -21.11
C THR A 476 -4.28 13.88 -22.27
N SER A 477 -4.56 12.87 -23.11
CA SER A 477 -3.95 12.85 -24.43
C SER A 477 -4.41 14.13 -25.13
N ALA A 478 -3.47 14.97 -25.57
CA ALA A 478 -3.84 16.07 -26.44
C ALA A 478 -4.65 15.45 -27.58
N SER A 479 -5.91 15.86 -27.74
CA SER A 479 -6.49 15.79 -29.07
C SER A 479 -5.48 16.49 -29.97
N THR A 480 -5.20 15.90 -31.12
CA THR A 480 -4.41 16.51 -32.18
C THR A 480 -5.03 17.85 -32.57
N SER A 481 -4.84 18.88 -31.77
CA SER A 481 -5.05 20.27 -32.15
C SER A 481 -3.86 20.62 -33.02
N ASN A 482 -4.17 20.89 -34.29
CA ASN A 482 -3.26 21.41 -35.27
C ASN A 482 -2.56 22.67 -34.74
N THR A 483 -1.40 22.48 -34.13
CA THR A 483 -0.36 23.49 -33.99
C THR A 483 0.95 22.74 -34.12
N GLU A 484 1.61 22.97 -35.26
CA GLU A 484 2.92 22.42 -35.58
C GLU A 484 3.92 22.77 -34.46
N GLY A 485 4.33 21.74 -33.74
CA GLY A 485 5.36 21.77 -32.71
C GLY A 485 5.61 20.32 -32.32
N THR A 486 6.59 19.70 -32.98
CA THR A 486 6.94 18.28 -32.87
C THR A 486 7.21 17.86 -31.43
N LEU A 487 6.20 17.29 -30.78
CA LEU A 487 6.26 16.67 -29.43
C LEU A 487 6.33 15.13 -29.47
N PHE A 488 6.25 14.53 -30.66
CA PHE A 488 6.26 13.08 -30.83
C PHE A 488 7.39 12.66 -31.76
N GLY A 489 8.58 12.52 -31.18
CA GLY A 489 9.66 11.73 -31.78
C GLY A 489 9.36 10.25 -31.58
N SER A 490 9.04 9.55 -32.68
CA SER A 490 8.95 8.10 -32.69
C SER A 490 10.33 7.50 -32.45
N THR A 491 10.51 6.84 -31.31
CA THR A 491 11.62 5.90 -31.10
C THR A 491 11.08 4.64 -30.43
N ARG A 492 11.48 3.49 -31.00
CA ARG A 492 11.05 2.13 -30.68
C ARG A 492 10.95 1.88 -29.16
N LYS A 493 9.85 1.23 -28.75
CA LYS A 493 9.80 0.43 -27.51
C LYS A 493 11.01 -0.52 -27.52
N THR A 494 11.97 -0.32 -26.63
CA THR A 494 12.94 -1.36 -26.26
C THR A 494 12.17 -2.45 -25.53
N SER A 495 12.09 -3.64 -26.13
CA SER A 495 11.41 -4.78 -25.54
C SER A 495 12.23 -5.34 -24.38
N ALA A 496 11.56 -6.02 -23.44
CA ALA A 496 12.13 -6.65 -22.25
C ALA A 496 13.31 -7.63 -22.54
N THR A 497 13.50 -8.02 -23.80
CA THR A 497 14.62 -8.82 -24.30
C THR A 497 15.97 -8.11 -24.34
N ASP A 498 16.03 -6.77 -24.24
CA ASP A 498 17.30 -6.04 -24.24
C ASP A 498 17.94 -5.94 -22.84
N ILE A 499 17.20 -6.25 -21.77
CA ILE A 499 17.71 -6.19 -20.38
C ILE A 499 18.43 -7.48 -19.98
N THR A 500 18.13 -8.62 -20.64
CA THR A 500 18.74 -9.92 -20.30
C THR A 500 20.11 -10.16 -20.92
N LYS A 501 20.61 -9.26 -21.79
CA LYS A 501 21.93 -9.40 -22.43
C LYS A 501 23.08 -8.66 -21.73
N SER A 502 22.80 -7.82 -20.74
CA SER A 502 23.85 -7.14 -19.94
C SER A 502 24.21 -7.87 -18.65
N ALA A 503 23.60 -9.02 -18.34
CA ALA A 503 23.85 -9.82 -17.14
C ALA A 503 24.69 -11.09 -17.41
N GLY A 504 25.41 -11.14 -18.53
CA GLY A 504 26.20 -12.29 -18.95
C GLY A 504 27.51 -11.89 -19.62
N ALA A 505 28.34 -11.11 -18.93
CA ALA A 505 29.77 -10.95 -19.19
C ALA A 505 30.41 -10.10 -18.08
N ALA A 506 30.71 -10.74 -16.94
CA ALA A 506 31.75 -10.47 -15.95
C ALA A 506 31.31 -11.09 -14.61
#